data_AF-A0A9X2K715-F1
#
_entry.id   AF-A0A9X2K715-F1
#
_cell.length_a   1.000
_cell.length_b   1.000
_cell.length_c   1.000
_cell.angle_alpha   90.00
_cell.angle_beta   90.00
_cell.angle_gamma   90.00
#
_symmetry.space_group_name_H-M   'P 1'
#
loop_
_entity.id
_entity.type
_entity.pdbx_description
1 polymer ?
#
loop_
_entity_poly.entity_id
_entity_poly.type
_entity_poly.pdbx_seq_one_letter_code
_entity_poly.pdbx_strand_id
1 'polypeptide(L)'
;MNGTLKRVAVACLAMFALLMINVNFLQAVRAEEYRTDARNTRNYYDRYAIERGRITAGGKVLAQSVETKDSDFKFVRKYTDGKLYAHVTGYFSPESESAIERSENALLDGSSADLLLRRSIDLFTGEPTRGASVDLTINPKAQKAAYDALRNSGKRGAVIALDPKTGAILAMVSLPTFDPAELSGTDKGTVFKRYDELDSDKSQPLLNRTISQTYPPGSTFKVVTMAAYLEADSSRGPQTTVEAPQRLPLPQTNISLPNYGGAACGSGQVTLVYALERSCNTPFASMGMELGFDAMKEQTEKFGMGTPVSVPMAAAQSDFGKDYDKAALAMASIGQNSNRMTPLQMAMIAAGIANDGTVMKPYLVNKITDAKNDTIEEAEPDELKTDAVSSETAGKLREMMVSVVSNGTANLAQVPGVQVAGKTGTAETADGAPPHAWFISFAPAEDPKVALAVIVESGAANVGAEATGGHTAAPIAKAVLEAVLNK
;
A
#
# COMPACT_ATOMS: atom_id res chain seq x y z
N MET A 1 -58.70 33.97 41.17
CA MET A 1 -57.23 34.10 41.01
C MET A 1 -56.93 35.54 40.61
N ASN A 2 -56.11 36.26 41.40
CA ASN A 2 -55.78 37.68 41.17
C ASN A 2 -55.19 37.85 39.75
N GLY A 3 -55.73 38.77 38.94
CA GLY A 3 -55.32 38.96 37.54
C GLY A 3 -53.83 39.28 37.38
N THR A 4 -53.23 39.91 38.39
CA THR A 4 -51.79 40.18 38.47
C THR A 4 -50.99 38.89 38.64
N LEU A 5 -51.43 37.99 39.52
CA LEU A 5 -50.81 36.66 39.71
C LEU A 5 -50.91 35.79 38.44
N LYS A 6 -52.03 35.87 37.70
CA LYS A 6 -52.19 35.15 36.42
C LYS A 6 -51.22 35.67 35.35
N ARG A 7 -51.04 36.99 35.24
CA ARG A 7 -50.09 37.60 34.30
C ARG A 7 -48.64 37.23 34.63
N VAL A 8 -48.28 37.24 35.90
CA VAL A 8 -46.95 36.79 36.36
C VAL A 8 -46.74 35.31 36.05
N ALA A 9 -47.72 34.45 36.36
CA ALA A 9 -47.62 33.01 36.04
C ALA A 9 -47.47 32.74 34.55
N VAL A 10 -48.23 33.44 33.70
CA VAL A 10 -48.11 33.34 32.23
C VAL A 10 -46.73 33.83 31.75
N ALA A 11 -46.23 34.94 32.30
CA ALA A 11 -44.89 35.43 31.97
C ALA A 11 -43.80 34.42 32.36
N CYS A 12 -43.89 33.82 33.56
CA CYS A 12 -42.98 32.76 34.00
C CYS A 12 -43.04 31.52 33.09
N LEU A 13 -44.24 31.04 32.74
CA LEU A 13 -44.40 29.91 31.82
C LEU A 13 -43.82 30.20 30.44
N ALA A 14 -44.01 31.42 29.92
CA ALA A 14 -43.41 31.84 28.66
C ALA A 14 -41.87 31.85 28.74
N MET A 15 -41.28 32.33 29.84
CA MET A 15 -39.83 32.27 30.05
C MET A 15 -39.30 30.83 30.13
N PHE A 16 -40.00 29.92 30.83
CA PHE A 16 -39.63 28.50 30.86
C PHE A 16 -39.75 27.84 29.48
N ALA A 17 -40.79 28.16 28.71
CA ALA A 17 -40.92 27.66 27.34
C ALA A 17 -39.77 28.15 26.46
N LEU A 18 -39.40 29.43 26.55
CA LEU A 18 -38.25 29.99 25.83
C LEU A 18 -36.93 29.34 26.25
N LEU A 19 -36.73 29.07 27.54
CA LEU A 19 -35.56 28.33 28.04
C LEU A 19 -35.53 26.90 27.50
N MET A 20 -36.65 26.17 27.50
CA MET A 20 -36.71 24.81 26.96
C MET A 20 -36.43 24.79 25.45
N ILE A 21 -36.98 25.75 24.70
CA ILE A 21 -36.67 25.90 23.27
C ILE A 21 -35.17 26.16 23.09
N ASN A 22 -34.60 27.06 23.89
CA ASN A 22 -33.17 27.39 23.80
C ASN A 22 -32.29 26.17 24.13
N VAL A 23 -32.57 25.43 25.21
CA VAL A 23 -31.81 24.23 25.57
C VAL A 23 -31.90 23.17 24.46
N ASN A 24 -33.08 22.90 23.91
CA ASN A 24 -33.22 21.96 22.80
C ASN A 24 -32.51 22.44 21.53
N PHE A 25 -32.53 23.74 21.24
CA PHE A 25 -31.78 24.31 20.12
C PHE A 25 -30.26 24.13 20.32
N LEU A 26 -29.75 24.36 21.52
CA LEU A 26 -28.35 24.12 21.84
C LEU A 26 -27.98 22.62 21.75
N GLN A 27 -28.84 21.72 22.22
CA GLN A 27 -28.56 20.27 22.28
C GLN A 27 -28.80 19.51 20.98
N ALA A 28 -29.74 19.94 20.14
CA ALA A 28 -30.09 19.22 18.91
C ALA A 28 -29.55 19.89 17.64
N VAL A 29 -29.43 21.22 17.63
CA VAL A 29 -29.01 21.98 16.43
C VAL A 29 -27.56 22.43 16.53
N ARG A 30 -27.15 23.03 17.66
CA ARG A 30 -25.79 23.55 17.84
C ARG A 30 -24.82 22.59 18.56
N ALA A 31 -25.27 21.40 18.93
CA ALA A 31 -24.44 20.47 19.69
C ALA A 31 -23.17 20.09 18.91
N GLU A 32 -23.30 19.82 17.61
CA GLU A 32 -22.15 19.50 16.77
C GLU A 32 -21.21 20.70 16.64
N GLU A 33 -21.74 21.91 16.42
CA GLU A 33 -20.95 23.15 16.35
C GLU A 33 -20.08 23.35 17.61
N TYR A 34 -20.67 23.22 18.80
CA TYR A 34 -19.92 23.33 20.06
C TYR A 34 -18.98 22.16 20.31
N ARG A 35 -19.36 20.95 19.87
CA ARG A 35 -18.49 19.77 19.94
C ARG A 35 -17.24 20.00 19.10
N THR A 36 -17.37 20.54 17.88
CA THR A 36 -16.23 20.73 16.96
C THR A 36 -15.52 22.08 17.08
N ASP A 37 -15.96 22.98 17.97
CA ASP A 37 -15.32 24.29 18.19
C ASP A 37 -13.88 24.12 18.70
N ALA A 38 -12.92 24.83 18.09
CA ALA A 38 -11.50 24.75 18.44
C ALA A 38 -11.17 25.15 19.90
N ARG A 39 -12.07 25.89 20.57
CA ARG A 39 -11.93 26.24 22.00
C ARG A 39 -12.41 25.14 22.93
N ASN A 40 -13.08 24.11 22.41
CA ASN A 40 -13.55 22.98 23.20
C ASN A 40 -12.38 22.04 23.50
N THR A 41 -11.70 22.28 24.61
CA THR A 41 -10.61 21.44 25.11
C THR A 41 -11.09 20.12 25.70
N ARG A 42 -12.41 19.94 25.90
CA ARG A 42 -12.96 18.71 26.49
C ARG A 42 -12.68 17.50 25.61
N ASN A 43 -12.91 17.63 24.30
CA ASN A 43 -12.60 16.55 23.35
C ASN A 43 -11.13 16.16 23.38
N TYR A 44 -10.24 17.11 23.69
CA TYR A 44 -8.82 16.83 23.80
C TYR A 44 -8.52 15.92 25.00
N TYR A 45 -9.07 16.19 26.19
CA TYR A 45 -8.90 15.33 27.37
C TYR A 45 -9.70 14.02 27.27
N ASP A 46 -10.93 14.07 26.75
CA ASP A 46 -11.81 12.90 26.59
C ASP A 46 -11.16 11.81 25.72
N ARG A 47 -10.34 12.20 24.73
CA ARG A 47 -9.54 11.28 23.91
C ARG A 47 -8.56 10.41 24.70
N TYR A 48 -8.06 10.89 25.84
CA TYR A 48 -7.14 10.17 26.73
C TYR A 48 -7.85 9.57 27.95
N ALA A 49 -9.18 9.75 28.08
CA ALA A 49 -9.98 9.14 29.14
C ALA A 49 -10.40 7.70 28.80
N ILE A 50 -10.40 7.35 27.51
CA ILE A 50 -10.85 6.04 26.98
C ILE A 50 -9.63 5.12 26.82
N GLU A 51 -9.77 3.86 27.25
CA GLU A 51 -8.78 2.84 26.89
C GLU A 51 -8.95 2.47 25.42
N ARG A 52 -8.27 3.23 24.54
CA ARG A 52 -8.31 2.98 23.10
C ARG A 52 -7.86 1.55 22.79
N GLY A 53 -8.59 0.86 21.93
CA GLY A 53 -8.40 -0.55 21.63
C GLY A 53 -7.04 -0.87 21.01
N ARG A 54 -6.63 -2.14 21.06
CA ARG A 54 -5.30 -2.56 20.61
C ARG A 54 -5.22 -2.70 19.10
N ILE A 55 -4.06 -2.44 18.52
CA ILE A 55 -3.73 -2.86 17.15
C ILE A 55 -2.78 -4.04 17.25
N THR A 56 -3.14 -5.17 16.65
CA THR A 56 -2.36 -6.42 16.70
C THR A 56 -2.04 -6.94 15.30
N ALA A 57 -1.00 -7.77 15.21
CA ALA A 57 -0.72 -8.55 14.00
C ALA A 57 0.08 -9.80 14.36
N GLY A 58 -0.35 -10.97 13.87
CA GLY A 58 0.32 -12.25 14.15
C GLY A 58 0.50 -12.54 15.64
N GLY A 59 -0.49 -12.19 16.46
CA GLY A 59 -0.46 -12.36 17.92
C GLY A 59 0.40 -11.35 18.69
N LYS A 60 1.01 -10.37 18.00
CA LYS A 60 1.82 -9.30 18.61
C LYS A 60 1.01 -8.02 18.75
N VAL A 61 1.14 -7.32 19.88
CA VAL A 61 0.56 -5.99 20.08
C VAL A 61 1.48 -4.93 19.48
N LEU A 62 0.98 -4.22 18.46
CA LEU A 62 1.68 -3.16 17.74
C LEU A 62 1.42 -1.79 18.38
N ALA A 63 0.17 -1.52 18.76
CA ALA A 63 -0.21 -0.30 19.47
C ALA A 63 -1.22 -0.62 20.58
N GLN A 64 -1.09 0.05 21.72
CA GLN A 64 -2.01 -0.08 22.83
C GLN A 64 -2.03 1.17 23.71
N SER A 65 -3.11 1.33 24.45
CA SER A 65 -3.22 2.33 25.50
C SER A 65 -2.58 1.84 26.79
N VAL A 66 -1.85 2.70 27.48
CA VAL A 66 -1.26 2.41 28.79
C VAL A 66 -1.72 3.45 29.79
N GLU A 67 -2.10 3.01 30.98
CA GLU A 67 -2.50 3.92 32.06
C GLU A 67 -1.33 4.79 32.50
N THR A 68 -1.63 6.04 32.82
CA THR A 68 -0.68 6.97 33.42
C THR A 68 -1.07 7.31 34.85
N LYS A 69 -0.16 7.99 35.55
CA LYS A 69 -0.43 8.57 36.88
C LYS A 69 -0.99 9.99 36.80
N ASP A 70 -1.16 10.54 35.59
CA ASP A 70 -1.67 11.87 35.34
C ASP A 70 -3.21 11.87 35.50
N SER A 71 -3.74 12.87 36.19
CA SER A 71 -5.19 13.01 36.40
C SER A 71 -5.93 13.42 35.13
N ASP A 72 -5.25 14.14 34.24
CA ASP A 72 -5.85 14.76 33.06
C ASP A 72 -5.73 13.83 31.84
N PHE A 73 -4.74 12.94 31.82
CA PHE A 73 -4.48 11.99 30.74
C PHE A 73 -4.41 10.54 31.23
N LYS A 74 -5.57 9.95 31.53
CA LYS A 74 -5.66 8.61 32.11
C LYS A 74 -4.92 7.54 31.30
N PHE A 75 -5.01 7.58 29.97
CA PHE A 75 -4.35 6.65 29.06
C PHE A 75 -3.50 7.39 28.04
N VAL A 76 -2.31 6.87 27.72
CA VAL A 76 -1.49 7.34 26.59
C VAL A 76 -1.21 6.21 25.60
N ARG A 77 -0.97 6.57 24.34
CA ARG A 77 -0.74 5.59 23.28
C ARG A 77 0.72 5.15 23.22
N LYS A 78 0.96 3.84 23.26
CA LYS A 78 2.28 3.23 23.13
C LYS A 78 2.36 2.38 21.87
N TYR A 79 3.48 2.49 21.15
CA TYR A 79 3.78 1.71 19.94
C TYR A 79 4.96 0.79 20.20
N THR A 80 4.75 -0.51 19.99
CA THR A 80 5.82 -1.51 20.08
C THR A 80 6.55 -1.56 18.74
N ASP A 81 7.87 -1.39 18.76
CA ASP A 81 8.70 -1.27 17.55
C ASP A 81 8.15 -0.21 16.58
N GLY A 82 7.80 0.98 17.09
CA GLY A 82 7.06 2.00 16.35
C GLY A 82 7.56 2.27 14.93
N LYS A 83 8.89 2.41 14.74
CA LYS A 83 9.50 2.62 13.41
C LYS A 83 9.24 1.49 12.42
N LEU A 84 9.12 0.25 12.89
CA LEU A 84 8.89 -0.94 12.07
C LEU A 84 7.47 -0.97 11.48
N TYR A 85 6.49 -0.41 12.21
CA TYR A 85 5.07 -0.48 11.86
C TYR A 85 4.44 0.91 11.60
N ALA A 86 5.22 1.99 11.57
CA ALA A 86 4.72 3.37 11.56
C ALA A 86 3.72 3.65 10.43
N HIS A 87 3.97 3.18 9.21
CA HIS A 87 3.07 3.39 8.08
C HIS A 87 1.87 2.44 8.04
N VAL A 88 1.86 1.43 8.92
CA VAL A 88 0.73 0.53 9.17
C VAL A 88 -0.13 1.09 10.29
N THR A 89 0.42 1.25 11.49
CA THR A 89 -0.33 1.76 12.64
C THR A 89 -0.73 3.21 12.44
N GLY A 90 0.18 4.02 11.91
CA GLY A 90 0.09 5.47 12.00
C GLY A 90 0.40 5.93 13.41
N TYR A 91 -0.09 7.11 13.75
CA TYR A 91 0.02 7.73 15.07
C TYR A 91 -1.35 8.20 15.56
N PHE A 92 -1.45 8.47 16.86
CA PHE A 92 -2.62 9.02 17.55
C PHE A 92 -2.13 10.21 18.36
N SER A 93 -2.41 11.41 17.87
CA SER A 93 -1.95 12.67 18.43
C SER A 93 -3.09 13.38 19.17
N PRO A 94 -2.79 14.48 19.91
CA PRO A 94 -3.80 15.36 20.51
C PRO A 94 -4.99 15.72 19.62
N GLU A 95 -4.76 15.94 18.32
CA GLU A 95 -5.77 16.49 17.42
C GLU A 95 -5.92 15.72 16.11
N SER A 96 -5.09 14.69 15.88
CA SER A 96 -5.09 13.97 14.60
C SER A 96 -4.61 12.53 14.71
N GLU A 97 -5.03 11.72 13.75
CA GLU A 97 -4.60 10.34 13.56
C GLU A 97 -4.11 10.12 12.13
N SER A 98 -3.38 9.03 11.93
CA SER A 98 -2.99 8.55 10.60
C SER A 98 -3.14 7.03 10.47
N ALA A 99 -3.11 6.54 9.22
CA ALA A 99 -3.20 5.11 8.88
C ALA A 99 -4.32 4.35 9.64
N ILE A 100 -4.04 3.19 10.23
CA ILE A 100 -5.03 2.39 10.98
C ILE A 100 -5.60 3.15 12.18
N GLU A 101 -4.78 3.92 12.89
CA GLU A 101 -5.28 4.77 13.98
C GLU A 101 -6.37 5.74 13.49
N ARG A 102 -6.30 6.20 12.24
CA ARG A 102 -7.35 7.06 11.65
C ARG A 102 -8.51 6.28 11.06
N SER A 103 -8.22 5.26 10.24
CA SER A 103 -9.27 4.55 9.49
C SER A 103 -10.23 3.84 10.43
N GLU A 104 -9.69 3.26 11.51
CA GLU A 104 -10.47 2.52 12.50
C GLU A 104 -10.77 3.35 13.75
N ASN A 105 -10.68 4.69 13.68
CA ASN A 105 -10.74 5.54 14.86
C ASN A 105 -12.00 5.28 15.71
N ALA A 106 -13.17 5.22 15.07
CA ALA A 106 -14.44 5.05 15.76
C ALA A 106 -14.56 3.68 16.47
N LEU A 107 -13.88 2.65 15.94
CA LEU A 107 -13.84 1.34 16.56
C LEU A 107 -12.82 1.34 17.71
N LEU A 108 -11.64 1.92 17.47
CA LEU A 108 -10.56 2.03 18.44
C LEU A 108 -10.90 2.92 19.64
N ASP A 109 -11.70 3.98 19.49
CA ASP A 109 -12.19 4.81 20.60
C ASP A 109 -13.54 4.36 21.17
N GLY A 110 -14.14 3.30 20.60
CA GLY A 110 -15.42 2.77 21.05
C GLY A 110 -16.65 3.59 20.63
N SER A 111 -16.48 4.67 19.85
CA SER A 111 -17.57 5.55 19.44
C SER A 111 -18.45 5.00 18.29
N SER A 112 -18.02 3.92 17.62
CA SER A 112 -18.71 3.32 16.47
C SER A 112 -20.15 2.90 16.78
N ALA A 113 -21.05 3.12 15.81
CA ALA A 113 -22.44 2.70 15.89
C ALA A 113 -22.59 1.20 16.20
N ASP A 114 -21.67 0.37 15.69
CA ASP A 114 -21.65 -1.08 15.90
C ASP A 114 -21.41 -1.46 17.37
N LEU A 115 -20.92 -0.52 18.18
CA LEU A 115 -20.68 -0.65 19.61
C LEU A 115 -21.79 0.00 20.46
N LEU A 116 -22.86 0.56 19.88
CA LEU A 116 -23.91 1.29 20.62
C LEU A 116 -24.61 0.46 21.69
N LEU A 117 -25.07 -0.74 21.32
CA LEU A 117 -25.76 -1.65 22.25
C LEU A 117 -24.85 -2.02 23.43
N ARG A 118 -23.55 -2.21 23.15
CA ARG A 118 -22.54 -2.56 24.15
C ARG A 118 -22.23 -1.39 25.08
N ARG A 119 -22.03 -0.18 24.53
CA ARG A 119 -21.87 1.05 25.33
C ARG A 119 -23.04 1.28 26.28
N SER A 120 -24.26 0.97 25.86
CA SER A 120 -25.42 1.07 26.75
C SER A 120 -25.30 0.09 27.92
N ILE A 121 -24.91 -1.16 27.66
CA ILE A 121 -24.69 -2.17 28.71
C ILE A 121 -23.55 -1.74 29.66
N ASP A 122 -22.43 -1.27 29.14
CA ASP A 122 -21.28 -0.83 29.94
C ASP A 122 -21.66 0.35 30.85
N LEU A 123 -22.44 1.30 30.34
CA LEU A 123 -22.98 2.42 31.11
C LEU A 123 -23.90 1.96 32.25
N PHE A 124 -24.71 0.92 32.04
CA PHE A 124 -25.58 0.35 33.07
C PHE A 124 -24.84 -0.53 34.08
N THR A 125 -23.75 -1.18 33.67
CA THR A 125 -22.97 -2.11 34.50
C THR A 125 -21.80 -1.44 35.23
N GLY A 126 -21.40 -0.23 34.80
CA GLY A 126 -20.27 0.50 35.38
C GLY A 126 -18.90 0.01 34.93
N GLU A 127 -18.85 -0.84 33.90
CA GLU A 127 -17.59 -1.33 33.31
C GLU A 127 -16.86 -0.19 32.55
N PRO A 128 -15.52 -0.13 32.60
CA PRO A 128 -14.76 0.88 31.89
C PRO A 128 -14.95 0.75 30.37
N THR A 129 -15.31 1.85 29.72
CA THR A 129 -15.45 1.91 28.26
C THR A 129 -14.10 1.70 27.59
N ARG A 130 -13.97 0.61 26.84
CA ARG A 130 -12.77 0.22 26.10
C ARG A 130 -13.10 0.10 24.61
N GLY A 131 -12.19 0.55 23.76
CA GLY A 131 -12.34 0.41 22.32
C GLY A 131 -12.13 -1.00 21.79
N ALA A 132 -12.59 -1.25 20.58
CA ALA A 132 -12.39 -2.51 19.87
C ALA A 132 -10.92 -2.72 19.48
N SER A 133 -10.46 -3.96 19.52
CA SER A 133 -9.13 -4.34 19.03
C SER A 133 -9.17 -4.68 17.55
N VAL A 134 -8.20 -4.17 16.80
CA VAL A 134 -8.03 -4.36 15.36
C VAL A 134 -6.84 -5.28 15.12
N ASP A 135 -7.08 -6.47 14.58
CA ASP A 135 -6.06 -7.41 14.16
C ASP A 135 -5.79 -7.25 12.65
N LEU A 136 -4.51 -7.17 12.30
CA LEU A 136 -4.05 -6.92 10.94
C LEU A 136 -3.46 -8.17 10.30
N THR A 137 -3.48 -8.21 8.98
CA THR A 137 -2.92 -9.29 8.16
C THR A 137 -1.38 -9.36 8.16
N ILE A 138 -0.71 -8.35 8.70
CA ILE A 138 0.75 -8.25 8.70
C ILE A 138 1.38 -9.47 9.37
N ASN A 139 2.31 -10.11 8.66
CA ASN A 139 3.17 -11.14 9.23
C ASN A 139 4.39 -10.46 9.89
N PRO A 140 4.58 -10.54 11.22
CA PRO A 140 5.67 -9.84 11.89
C PRO A 140 7.07 -10.23 11.42
N LYS A 141 7.27 -11.48 10.97
CA LYS A 141 8.57 -11.92 10.42
C LYS A 141 8.82 -11.29 9.05
N ALA A 142 7.82 -11.28 8.18
CA ALA A 142 7.92 -10.67 6.85
C ALA A 142 8.14 -9.14 6.95
N GLN A 143 7.38 -8.46 7.80
CA GLN A 143 7.55 -7.02 8.06
C GLN A 143 8.97 -6.70 8.53
N LYS A 144 9.49 -7.46 9.50
CA LYS A 144 10.85 -7.27 10.03
C LYS A 144 11.91 -7.53 8.98
N ALA A 145 11.79 -8.61 8.21
CA ALA A 145 12.74 -8.93 7.14
C ALA A 145 12.76 -7.84 6.05
N ALA A 146 11.59 -7.35 5.63
CA ALA A 146 11.46 -6.25 4.68
C ALA A 146 12.12 -4.96 5.20
N TYR A 147 11.84 -4.61 6.46
CA TYR A 147 12.38 -3.43 7.11
C TYR A 147 13.90 -3.50 7.25
N ASP A 148 14.42 -4.59 7.81
CA ASP A 148 15.85 -4.76 8.03
C ASP A 148 16.62 -4.78 6.71
N ALA A 149 16.12 -5.51 5.69
CA ALA A 149 16.76 -5.58 4.39
C ALA A 149 16.81 -4.21 3.70
N LEU A 150 15.69 -3.48 3.66
CA LEU A 150 15.66 -2.14 3.07
C LEU A 150 16.51 -1.16 3.89
N ARG A 151 16.46 -1.20 5.22
CA ARG A 151 17.27 -0.33 6.10
C ARG A 151 18.76 -0.60 5.94
N ASN A 152 19.18 -1.86 5.93
CA ASN A 152 20.58 -2.25 5.80
C ASN A 152 21.16 -1.92 4.43
N SER A 153 20.32 -1.82 3.40
CA SER A 153 20.75 -1.30 2.10
C SER A 153 21.18 0.18 2.16
N GLY A 154 20.78 0.91 3.22
CA GLY A 154 20.99 2.35 3.36
C GLY A 154 20.18 3.17 2.36
N LYS A 155 19.17 2.57 1.74
CA LYS A 155 18.38 3.19 0.67
C LYS A 155 16.99 3.64 1.12
N ARG A 156 16.44 4.57 0.36
CA ARG A 156 15.05 5.02 0.44
C ARG A 156 14.20 4.18 -0.52
N GLY A 157 13.00 3.81 -0.12
CA GLY A 157 12.17 2.92 -0.92
C GLY A 157 10.98 2.35 -0.15
N ALA A 158 10.39 1.31 -0.72
CA ALA A 158 9.24 0.63 -0.16
C ALA A 158 9.24 -0.86 -0.49
N VAL A 159 8.65 -1.65 0.40
CA VAL A 159 8.39 -3.08 0.20
C VAL A 159 6.95 -3.35 0.59
N ILE A 160 6.20 -3.99 -0.29
CA ILE A 160 4.86 -4.49 0.02
C ILE A 160 4.73 -5.94 -0.43
N ALA A 161 4.17 -6.78 0.43
CA ALA A 161 3.97 -8.20 0.19
C ALA A 161 2.52 -8.59 0.46
N LEU A 162 1.97 -9.43 -0.40
CA LEU A 162 0.60 -9.91 -0.41
C LEU A 162 0.60 -11.44 -0.36
N ASP A 163 -0.40 -12.01 0.29
CA ASP A 163 -0.83 -13.38 0.00
C ASP A 163 -1.57 -13.39 -1.35
N PRO A 164 -1.07 -14.11 -2.37
CA PRO A 164 -1.68 -14.08 -3.70
C PRO A 164 -3.11 -14.60 -3.76
N LYS A 165 -3.47 -15.53 -2.86
CA LYS A 165 -4.75 -16.25 -2.90
C LYS A 165 -5.86 -15.49 -2.18
N THR A 166 -5.49 -14.57 -1.29
CA THR A 166 -6.47 -13.83 -0.49
C THR A 166 -6.41 -12.33 -0.69
N GLY A 167 -5.25 -11.77 -1.07
CA GLY A 167 -5.00 -10.33 -1.06
C GLY A 167 -4.55 -9.78 0.30
N ALA A 168 -4.36 -10.63 1.31
CA ALA A 168 -3.90 -10.20 2.63
C ALA A 168 -2.52 -9.53 2.54
N ILE A 169 -2.39 -8.31 3.08
CA ILE A 169 -1.10 -7.61 3.12
C ILE A 169 -0.21 -8.18 4.24
N LEU A 170 0.80 -8.95 3.86
CA LEU A 170 1.74 -9.61 4.78
C LEU A 170 2.85 -8.67 5.28
N ALA A 171 3.24 -7.68 4.48
CA ALA A 171 4.20 -6.66 4.87
C ALA A 171 3.93 -5.35 4.14
N MET A 172 4.11 -4.22 4.81
CA MET A 172 3.98 -2.86 4.27
C MET A 172 5.05 -1.97 4.93
N VAL A 173 6.16 -1.77 4.23
CA VAL A 173 7.34 -1.02 4.73
C VAL A 173 7.63 0.15 3.79
N SER A 174 7.80 1.34 4.36
CA SER A 174 8.31 2.53 3.67
C SER A 174 9.50 3.07 4.46
N LEU A 175 10.61 3.38 3.76
CA LEU A 175 11.78 4.01 4.36
C LEU A 175 12.20 5.24 3.54
N PRO A 176 12.64 6.35 4.18
CA PRO A 176 12.70 6.59 5.63
C PRO A 176 11.34 6.53 6.33
N THR A 177 11.39 6.29 7.64
CA THR A 177 10.23 6.16 8.53
C THR A 177 10.39 7.09 9.74
N PHE A 178 9.36 7.17 10.57
CA PHE A 178 9.32 7.94 11.82
C PHE A 178 8.94 7.01 12.98
N ASP A 179 9.07 7.50 14.21
CA ASP A 179 8.52 6.80 15.39
C ASP A 179 7.16 7.42 15.76
N PRO A 180 6.04 6.67 15.68
CA PRO A 180 4.72 7.19 16.06
C PRO A 180 4.64 7.69 17.51
N ALA A 181 5.49 7.18 18.40
CA ALA A 181 5.52 7.64 19.80
C ALA A 181 5.94 9.11 19.91
N GLU A 182 6.75 9.62 18.97
CA GLU A 182 7.15 11.04 18.92
C GLU A 182 5.98 11.97 18.59
N LEU A 183 4.90 11.43 17.99
CA LEU A 183 3.71 12.16 17.58
C LEU A 183 2.47 11.86 18.44
N SER A 184 2.63 11.05 19.50
CA SER A 184 1.52 10.56 20.32
C SER A 184 1.59 11.00 21.78
N GLY A 185 2.32 12.08 22.05
CA GLY A 185 2.41 12.69 23.38
C GLY A 185 1.21 13.59 23.72
N THR A 186 1.12 13.98 24.99
CA THR A 186 0.05 14.85 25.53
C THR A 186 0.45 16.33 25.60
N ASP A 187 1.63 16.70 25.10
CA ASP A 187 2.01 18.11 24.96
C ASP A 187 1.84 18.54 23.50
N LYS A 188 0.80 19.35 23.24
CA LYS A 188 0.47 19.81 21.88
C LYS A 188 1.64 20.53 21.21
N GLY A 189 2.34 21.40 21.96
CA GLY A 189 3.46 22.19 21.42
C GLY A 189 4.60 21.30 20.94
N THR A 190 4.98 20.31 21.74
CA THR A 190 6.03 19.34 21.40
C THR A 190 5.62 18.47 20.22
N VAL A 191 4.41 17.93 20.24
CA VAL A 191 3.90 17.05 19.16
C VAL A 191 3.80 17.80 17.83
N PHE A 192 3.23 19.00 17.81
CA PHE A 192 3.07 19.77 16.58
C PHE A 192 4.40 20.24 16.03
N LYS A 193 5.31 20.72 16.88
CA LYS A 193 6.68 21.04 16.45
C LYS A 193 7.36 19.82 15.82
N ARG A 194 7.22 18.64 16.43
CA ARG A 194 7.84 17.42 15.90
C ARG A 194 7.21 16.97 14.59
N TYR A 195 5.89 17.12 14.45
CA TYR A 195 5.20 16.89 13.20
C TYR A 195 5.74 17.81 12.09
N ASP A 196 5.84 19.11 12.35
CA ASP A 196 6.36 20.09 11.38
C ASP A 196 7.80 19.78 10.95
N GLU A 197 8.66 19.31 11.88
CA GLU A 197 10.01 18.84 11.56
C GLU A 197 10.00 17.63 10.62
N LEU A 198 9.11 16.66 10.83
CA LEU A 198 8.99 15.46 9.99
C LEU A 198 8.35 15.74 8.63
N ASP A 199 7.38 16.67 8.59
CA ASP A 199 6.69 17.09 7.37
C ASP A 199 7.60 17.91 6.45
N SER A 200 8.45 18.78 7.03
CA SER A 200 9.44 19.58 6.31
C SER A 200 10.73 18.82 5.95
N ASP A 201 10.92 17.59 6.45
CA ASP A 201 12.08 16.76 6.14
C ASP A 201 12.07 16.35 4.66
N LYS A 202 13.14 16.71 3.93
CA LYS A 202 13.33 16.40 2.50
C LYS A 202 13.35 14.91 2.19
N SER A 203 13.60 14.06 3.19
CA SER A 203 13.59 12.61 3.07
C SER A 203 12.18 12.01 3.18
N GLN A 204 11.18 12.82 3.54
CA GLN A 204 9.75 12.49 3.62
C GLN A 204 9.48 11.21 4.43
N PRO A 205 9.78 11.18 5.74
CA PRO A 205 9.57 10.01 6.59
C PRO A 205 8.09 9.67 6.83
N LEU A 206 7.20 10.67 6.79
CA LEU A 206 5.74 10.47 6.95
C LEU A 206 5.08 9.80 5.73
N LEU A 207 5.74 9.83 4.57
CA LEU A 207 5.18 9.31 3.32
C LEU A 207 5.14 7.78 3.31
N ASN A 208 3.95 7.21 3.16
CA ASN A 208 3.79 5.79 2.87
C ASN A 208 3.99 5.52 1.38
N ARG A 209 5.23 5.26 0.98
CA ARG A 209 5.61 5.00 -0.42
C ARG A 209 4.97 3.75 -1.01
N THR A 210 4.46 2.83 -0.20
CA THR A 210 3.82 1.59 -0.70
C THR A 210 2.49 1.86 -1.42
N ILE A 211 1.77 2.90 -1.00
CA ILE A 211 0.42 3.22 -1.50
C ILE A 211 0.25 4.67 -1.94
N SER A 212 0.99 5.63 -1.39
CA SER A 212 0.73 7.07 -1.60
C SER A 212 1.54 7.70 -2.72
N GLN A 213 2.53 6.99 -3.29
CA GLN A 213 3.39 7.50 -4.35
C GLN A 213 3.40 6.55 -5.55
N THR A 214 3.41 7.14 -6.74
CA THR A 214 3.55 6.41 -8.00
C THR A 214 4.93 6.66 -8.62
N TYR A 215 5.47 5.65 -9.30
CA TYR A 215 6.77 5.70 -9.97
C TYR A 215 6.67 5.05 -11.34
N PRO A 216 7.55 5.41 -12.29
CA PRO A 216 7.68 4.61 -13.51
C PRO A 216 8.07 3.17 -13.14
N PRO A 217 7.34 2.15 -13.59
CA PRO A 217 7.63 0.75 -13.27
C PRO A 217 8.87 0.22 -14.01
N GLY A 218 9.22 0.83 -15.15
CA GLY A 218 10.30 0.34 -16.01
C GLY A 218 10.08 -1.12 -16.42
N SER A 219 11.17 -1.89 -16.51
CA SER A 219 11.10 -3.26 -17.03
C SER A 219 10.26 -4.27 -16.24
N THR A 220 9.72 -3.94 -15.06
CA THR A 220 8.69 -4.80 -14.43
C THR A 220 7.37 -4.76 -15.21
N PHE A 221 7.06 -3.64 -15.87
CA PHE A 221 5.84 -3.49 -16.68
C PHE A 221 5.83 -4.39 -17.93
N LYS A 222 6.99 -4.84 -18.38
CA LYS A 222 7.11 -5.82 -19.47
C LYS A 222 6.33 -7.12 -19.19
N VAL A 223 6.09 -7.45 -17.92
CA VAL A 223 5.23 -8.56 -17.54
C VAL A 223 3.77 -8.32 -18.01
N VAL A 224 3.26 -7.09 -17.88
CA VAL A 224 1.93 -6.70 -18.36
C VAL A 224 1.88 -6.68 -19.89
N THR A 225 2.93 -6.16 -20.55
CA THR A 225 3.03 -6.22 -22.02
C THR A 225 3.07 -7.65 -22.54
N MET A 226 3.82 -8.55 -21.88
CA MET A 226 3.85 -9.97 -22.23
C MET A 226 2.47 -10.61 -22.01
N ALA A 227 1.79 -10.29 -20.91
CA ALA A 227 0.43 -10.75 -20.63
C ALA A 227 -0.52 -10.41 -21.78
N ALA A 228 -0.58 -9.13 -22.18
CA ALA A 228 -1.41 -8.69 -23.31
C ALA A 228 -1.05 -9.42 -24.61
N TYR A 229 0.26 -9.60 -24.86
CA TYR A 229 0.74 -10.22 -26.10
C TYR A 229 0.39 -11.71 -26.20
N LEU A 230 0.39 -12.42 -25.08
CA LEU A 230 -0.02 -13.82 -24.99
C LEU A 230 -1.56 -13.97 -25.06
N GLU A 231 -2.31 -13.11 -24.38
CA GLU A 231 -3.79 -13.14 -24.42
C GLU A 231 -4.35 -12.83 -25.81
N ALA A 232 -3.64 -12.02 -26.60
CA ALA A 232 -4.05 -11.70 -27.96
C ALA A 232 -3.99 -12.90 -28.92
N ASP A 233 -3.20 -13.94 -28.62
CA ASP A 233 -3.07 -15.13 -29.47
C ASP A 233 -2.56 -16.33 -28.66
N SER A 234 -3.49 -17.24 -28.35
CA SER A 234 -3.25 -18.47 -27.58
C SER A 234 -2.15 -19.38 -28.15
N SER A 235 -1.82 -19.29 -29.44
CA SER A 235 -0.73 -20.08 -30.05
C SER A 235 0.66 -19.62 -29.59
N ARG A 236 0.76 -18.43 -29.01
CA ARG A 236 2.00 -17.87 -28.48
C ARG A 236 2.35 -18.50 -27.13
N GLY A 237 3.63 -18.62 -26.87
CA GLY A 237 4.17 -19.15 -25.62
C GLY A 237 5.65 -18.86 -25.45
N PRO A 238 6.28 -19.41 -24.40
CA PRO A 238 7.67 -19.11 -24.04
C PRO A 238 8.66 -19.25 -25.21
N GLN A 239 8.43 -20.20 -26.12
CA GLN A 239 9.28 -20.49 -27.27
C GLN A 239 8.93 -19.73 -28.56
N THR A 240 7.87 -18.92 -28.56
CA THR A 240 7.53 -18.06 -29.70
C THR A 240 8.69 -17.09 -29.97
N THR A 241 9.11 -17.00 -31.23
CA THR A 241 10.22 -16.15 -31.65
C THR A 241 9.73 -14.75 -32.05
N VAL A 242 10.48 -13.73 -31.65
CA VAL A 242 10.21 -12.32 -31.96
C VAL A 242 11.47 -11.60 -32.39
N GLU A 243 11.30 -10.57 -33.22
CA GLU A 243 12.37 -9.68 -33.62
C GLU A 243 12.88 -8.87 -32.41
N ALA A 244 14.20 -8.78 -32.30
CA ALA A 244 14.90 -8.14 -31.19
C ALA A 244 16.09 -7.30 -31.70
N PRO A 245 15.84 -6.32 -32.59
CA PRO A 245 16.90 -5.50 -33.14
C PRO A 245 17.65 -4.76 -32.03
N GLN A 246 18.92 -4.43 -32.25
CA GLN A 246 19.73 -3.69 -31.28
C GLN A 246 19.12 -2.31 -30.95
N ARG A 247 18.54 -1.67 -31.97
CA ARG A 247 17.81 -0.40 -31.86
C ARG A 247 16.51 -0.52 -32.64
N LEU A 248 15.42 -0.07 -32.05
CA LEU A 248 14.11 -0.02 -32.68
C LEU A 248 13.80 1.42 -33.10
N PRO A 249 13.72 1.73 -34.40
CA PRO A 249 13.28 3.05 -34.86
C PRO A 249 11.86 3.33 -34.39
N LEU A 250 11.64 4.49 -33.76
CA LEU A 250 10.30 4.87 -33.31
C LEU A 250 9.56 5.63 -34.44
N PRO A 251 8.33 5.21 -34.80
CA PRO A 251 7.58 5.84 -35.88
C PRO A 251 7.45 7.35 -35.71
N GLN A 252 7.50 8.10 -36.81
CA GLN A 252 7.31 9.56 -36.84
C GLN A 252 8.32 10.36 -35.98
N THR A 253 9.45 9.75 -35.62
CA THR A 253 10.56 10.44 -34.92
C THR A 253 11.91 10.10 -35.56
N ASN A 254 12.95 10.86 -35.22
CA ASN A 254 14.34 10.52 -35.53
C ASN A 254 15.03 9.75 -34.38
N ILE A 255 14.25 9.27 -33.41
CA ILE A 255 14.73 8.61 -32.20
C ILE A 255 14.61 7.10 -32.38
N SER A 256 15.58 6.35 -31.86
CA SER A 256 15.50 4.90 -31.79
C SER A 256 15.64 4.45 -30.34
N LEU A 257 14.80 3.50 -29.93
CA LEU A 257 14.84 2.90 -28.62
C LEU A 257 15.91 1.79 -28.59
N PRO A 258 16.97 1.90 -27.77
CA PRO A 258 17.99 0.87 -27.68
C PRO A 258 17.61 -0.23 -26.66
N ASN A 259 18.19 -1.40 -26.83
CA ASN A 259 18.33 -2.34 -25.71
C ASN A 259 19.32 -1.80 -24.67
N TYR A 260 19.25 -2.33 -23.44
CA TYR A 260 20.16 -1.95 -22.36
C TYR A 260 21.63 -2.07 -22.78
N GLY A 261 22.43 -1.06 -22.41
CA GLY A 261 23.86 -0.99 -22.79
C GLY A 261 24.12 -0.83 -24.29
N GLY A 262 23.08 -0.61 -25.11
CA GLY A 262 23.19 -0.55 -26.56
C GLY A 262 23.58 -1.89 -27.20
N ALA A 263 23.46 -3.01 -26.49
CA ALA A 263 23.82 -4.33 -26.99
C ALA A 263 22.72 -4.97 -27.84
N ALA A 264 23.08 -5.91 -28.72
CA ALA A 264 22.08 -6.75 -29.39
C ALA A 264 21.41 -7.68 -28.37
N CYS A 265 20.11 -7.92 -28.54
CA CYS A 265 19.41 -8.96 -27.77
C CYS A 265 19.54 -10.28 -28.55
N GLY A 266 20.41 -11.17 -28.05
CA GLY A 266 20.72 -12.42 -28.76
C GLY A 266 21.29 -12.13 -30.15
N SER A 267 20.80 -12.85 -31.16
CA SER A 267 21.21 -12.70 -32.57
C SER A 267 20.35 -11.72 -33.38
N GLY A 268 19.49 -10.92 -32.73
CA GLY A 268 18.52 -10.05 -33.40
C GLY A 268 17.12 -10.65 -33.55
N GLN A 269 16.96 -11.95 -33.26
CA GLN A 269 15.69 -12.64 -33.08
C GLN A 269 15.83 -13.59 -31.89
N VAL A 270 14.84 -13.62 -30.99
CA VAL A 270 14.90 -14.40 -29.74
C VAL A 270 13.54 -14.97 -29.37
N THR A 271 13.50 -15.94 -28.46
CA THR A 271 12.25 -16.43 -27.89
C THR A 271 11.66 -15.43 -26.87
N LEU A 272 10.35 -15.48 -26.62
CA LEU A 272 9.68 -14.65 -25.61
C LEU A 272 10.29 -14.84 -24.21
N VAL A 273 10.61 -16.09 -23.84
CA VAL A 273 11.28 -16.38 -22.56
C VAL A 273 12.65 -15.69 -22.48
N TYR A 274 13.45 -15.76 -23.54
CA TYR A 274 14.77 -15.11 -23.56
C TYR A 274 14.63 -13.58 -23.54
N ALA A 275 13.66 -13.02 -24.27
CA ALA A 275 13.39 -11.59 -24.26
C ALA A 275 13.05 -11.08 -22.85
N LEU A 276 12.23 -11.82 -22.09
CA LEU A 276 11.88 -11.47 -20.71
C LEU A 276 13.07 -11.69 -19.75
N GLU A 277 13.78 -12.82 -19.89
CA GLU A 277 14.96 -13.21 -19.11
C GLU A 277 16.08 -12.17 -19.19
N ARG A 278 16.42 -11.74 -20.41
CA ARG A 278 17.43 -10.70 -20.68
C ARG A 278 16.86 -9.29 -20.62
N SER A 279 15.55 -9.17 -20.37
CA SER A 279 14.85 -7.90 -20.25
C SER A 279 15.07 -6.98 -21.46
N CYS A 280 15.04 -7.53 -22.67
CA CYS A 280 15.26 -6.77 -23.91
C CYS A 280 14.17 -5.69 -24.07
N ASN A 281 14.52 -4.49 -24.51
CA ASN A 281 13.56 -3.39 -24.68
C ASN A 281 12.84 -3.49 -26.01
N THR A 282 13.58 -3.78 -27.08
CA THR A 282 13.07 -3.68 -28.45
C THR A 282 11.94 -4.65 -28.76
N PRO A 283 11.92 -5.92 -28.30
CA PRO A 283 10.77 -6.78 -28.54
C PRO A 283 9.50 -6.27 -27.85
N PHE A 284 9.59 -5.82 -26.60
CA PHE A 284 8.42 -5.37 -25.83
C PHE A 284 7.85 -4.06 -26.35
N ALA A 285 8.72 -3.15 -26.79
CA ALA A 285 8.30 -1.93 -27.47
C ALA A 285 7.55 -2.26 -28.78
N SER A 286 8.05 -3.22 -29.56
CA SER A 286 7.37 -3.71 -30.77
C SER A 286 6.03 -4.37 -30.46
N MET A 287 5.96 -5.26 -29.45
CA MET A 287 4.71 -5.89 -29.01
C MET A 287 3.66 -4.85 -28.62
N GLY A 288 4.06 -3.84 -27.85
CA GLY A 288 3.16 -2.74 -27.48
C GLY A 288 2.60 -1.99 -28.69
N MET A 289 3.46 -1.66 -29.66
CA MET A 289 3.03 -1.02 -30.91
C MET A 289 2.15 -1.91 -31.79
N GLU A 290 2.37 -3.23 -31.78
CA GLU A 290 1.56 -4.22 -32.50
C GLU A 290 0.15 -4.31 -31.90
N LEU A 291 0.07 -4.42 -30.57
CA LEU A 291 -1.20 -4.52 -29.83
C LEU A 291 -2.02 -3.22 -29.90
N GLY A 292 -1.35 -2.07 -29.87
CA GLY A 292 -2.01 -0.77 -29.82
C GLY A 292 -2.39 -0.34 -28.41
N PHE A 293 -2.74 0.94 -28.26
CA PHE A 293 -2.97 1.57 -26.96
C PHE A 293 -4.16 0.96 -26.22
N ASP A 294 -5.27 0.73 -26.92
CA ASP A 294 -6.50 0.25 -26.30
C ASP A 294 -6.36 -1.14 -25.70
N ALA A 295 -5.73 -2.08 -26.42
CA ALA A 295 -5.48 -3.43 -25.91
C ALA A 295 -4.52 -3.44 -24.72
N MET A 296 -3.47 -2.61 -24.77
CA MET A 296 -2.54 -2.44 -23.64
C MET A 296 -3.24 -1.84 -22.42
N LYS A 297 -4.09 -0.83 -22.63
CA LYS A 297 -4.85 -0.19 -21.56
C LYS A 297 -5.89 -1.14 -20.96
N GLU A 298 -6.63 -1.88 -21.77
CA GLU A 298 -7.57 -2.90 -21.28
C GLU A 298 -6.84 -3.94 -20.42
N GLN A 299 -5.68 -4.43 -20.87
CA GLN A 299 -4.88 -5.36 -20.07
C GLN A 299 -4.47 -4.76 -18.72
N THR A 300 -4.11 -3.47 -18.69
CA THR A 300 -3.77 -2.79 -17.44
C THR A 300 -4.94 -2.69 -16.48
N GLU A 301 -6.13 -2.37 -16.98
CA GLU A 301 -7.36 -2.27 -16.19
C GLU A 301 -7.78 -3.61 -15.61
N LYS A 302 -7.59 -4.71 -16.35
CA LYS A 302 -7.83 -6.08 -15.86
C LYS A 302 -6.92 -6.45 -14.68
N PHE A 303 -5.73 -5.86 -14.56
CA PHE A 303 -4.87 -5.98 -13.37
C PHE A 303 -5.28 -5.04 -12.21
N GLY A 304 -6.39 -4.30 -12.33
CA GLY A 304 -6.90 -3.39 -11.30
C GLY A 304 -6.46 -1.93 -11.45
N MET A 305 -5.66 -1.61 -12.47
CA MET A 305 -5.21 -0.24 -12.71
C MET A 305 -6.37 0.68 -13.05
N GLY A 306 -6.29 1.92 -12.58
CA GLY A 306 -7.39 2.88 -12.72
C GLY A 306 -8.58 2.65 -11.78
N THR A 307 -8.64 1.52 -11.07
CA THR A 307 -9.65 1.28 -10.02
C THR A 307 -9.15 1.89 -8.70
N PRO A 308 -9.98 2.67 -7.98
CA PRO A 308 -9.64 3.12 -6.63
C PRO A 308 -9.43 1.93 -5.69
N VAL A 309 -8.27 1.87 -5.03
CA VAL A 309 -7.92 0.83 -4.05
C VAL A 309 -7.74 1.48 -2.68
N SER A 310 -8.29 0.86 -1.64
CA SER A 310 -8.15 1.31 -0.25
C SER A 310 -7.76 0.14 0.64
N VAL A 311 -6.79 0.33 1.55
CA VAL A 311 -6.20 -0.75 2.36
C VAL A 311 -5.87 -0.40 3.81
N PRO A 312 -6.83 0.00 4.67
CA PRO A 312 -8.04 0.79 4.44
C PRO A 312 -7.74 2.28 4.13
N MET A 313 -6.45 2.66 4.08
CA MET A 313 -6.04 3.96 3.55
C MET A 313 -6.20 4.00 2.03
N ALA A 314 -6.66 5.14 1.49
CA ALA A 314 -6.71 5.36 0.05
C ALA A 314 -5.30 5.25 -0.57
N ALA A 315 -5.17 4.42 -1.60
CA ALA A 315 -3.97 4.35 -2.41
C ALA A 315 -4.03 5.37 -3.55
N ALA A 316 -2.88 5.92 -3.92
CA ALA A 316 -2.72 6.69 -5.13
C ALA A 316 -3.07 5.81 -6.34
N GLN A 317 -3.78 6.40 -7.29
CA GLN A 317 -4.21 5.70 -8.49
C GLN A 317 -3.01 5.54 -9.44
N SER A 318 -2.75 4.29 -9.85
CA SER A 318 -1.79 4.00 -10.92
C SER A 318 -2.42 4.30 -12.28
N ASP A 319 -1.61 4.77 -13.23
CA ASP A 319 -2.06 5.22 -14.55
C ASP A 319 -1.09 4.75 -15.64
N PHE A 320 -1.61 4.08 -16.67
CA PHE A 320 -0.82 3.71 -17.84
C PHE A 320 -0.47 4.92 -18.70
N GLY A 321 -1.29 5.97 -18.66
CA GLY A 321 -1.21 7.17 -19.50
C GLY A 321 -2.41 7.29 -20.43
N LYS A 322 -2.49 8.41 -21.16
CA LYS A 322 -3.60 8.73 -22.07
C LYS A 322 -3.11 8.90 -23.50
N ASP A 323 -3.82 8.28 -24.43
CA ASP A 323 -3.78 8.55 -25.87
C ASP A 323 -2.35 8.58 -26.46
N TYR A 324 -1.64 7.46 -26.27
CA TYR A 324 -0.29 7.34 -26.80
C TYR A 324 -0.31 7.13 -28.32
N ASP A 325 0.45 7.96 -29.04
CA ASP A 325 0.92 7.58 -30.36
C ASP A 325 1.84 6.33 -30.29
N LYS A 326 2.20 5.76 -31.45
CA LYS A 326 3.01 4.53 -31.48
C LYS A 326 4.38 4.69 -30.81
N ALA A 327 5.03 5.85 -30.93
CA ALA A 327 6.35 6.07 -30.31
C ALA A 327 6.24 6.17 -28.79
N ALA A 328 5.23 6.89 -28.30
CA ALA A 328 4.92 7.00 -26.89
C ALA A 328 4.51 5.65 -26.29
N LEU A 329 3.72 4.86 -27.02
CA LEU A 329 3.26 3.53 -26.62
C LEU A 329 4.43 2.53 -26.54
N ALA A 330 5.39 2.61 -27.46
CA ALA A 330 6.62 1.81 -27.40
C ALA A 330 7.37 2.03 -26.08
N MET A 331 7.49 3.29 -25.63
CA MET A 331 8.11 3.63 -24.35
C MET A 331 7.24 3.20 -23.16
N ALA A 332 5.93 3.44 -23.21
CA ALA A 332 5.01 3.04 -22.14
C ALA A 332 4.98 1.52 -21.92
N SER A 333 5.14 0.74 -22.99
CA SER A 333 5.18 -0.74 -22.99
C SER A 333 6.44 -1.32 -22.37
N ILE A 334 7.48 -0.50 -22.15
CA ILE A 334 8.64 -0.89 -21.33
C ILE A 334 8.63 -0.22 -19.95
N GLY A 335 7.49 0.38 -19.57
CA GLY A 335 7.28 1.02 -18.27
C GLY A 335 7.86 2.43 -18.14
N GLN A 336 8.08 3.13 -19.26
CA GLN A 336 8.58 4.51 -19.31
C GLN A 336 7.46 5.50 -19.70
N ASN A 337 7.83 6.72 -20.10
CA ASN A 337 6.90 7.81 -20.44
C ASN A 337 6.02 8.23 -19.24
N SER A 338 4.70 8.37 -19.39
CA SER A 338 3.77 8.74 -18.31
C SER A 338 3.16 7.55 -17.57
N ASN A 339 3.62 6.31 -17.85
CA ASN A 339 3.23 5.12 -17.10
C ASN A 339 3.71 5.21 -15.63
N ARG A 340 2.79 5.15 -14.67
CA ARG A 340 3.06 5.38 -13.24
C ARG A 340 2.31 4.37 -12.37
N MET A 341 3.05 3.68 -11.49
CA MET A 341 2.53 2.62 -10.62
C MET A 341 2.89 2.85 -9.15
N THR A 342 1.97 2.53 -8.25
CA THR A 342 2.30 2.31 -6.84
C THR A 342 2.98 0.95 -6.66
N PRO A 343 3.80 0.77 -5.60
CA PRO A 343 4.29 -0.55 -5.22
C PRO A 343 3.16 -1.55 -4.96
N LEU A 344 2.05 -1.12 -4.35
CA LEU A 344 0.87 -1.97 -4.18
C LEU A 344 0.33 -2.51 -5.51
N GLN A 345 0.17 -1.65 -6.52
CA GLN A 345 -0.31 -2.08 -7.84
C GLN A 345 0.65 -3.08 -8.51
N MET A 346 1.95 -2.87 -8.38
CA MET A 346 2.95 -3.82 -8.89
C MET A 346 2.94 -5.16 -8.16
N ALA A 347 2.67 -5.16 -6.84
CA ALA A 347 2.49 -6.38 -6.08
C ALA A 347 1.19 -7.11 -6.46
N MET A 348 0.10 -6.38 -6.74
CA MET A 348 -1.15 -6.95 -7.25
C MET A 348 -0.96 -7.63 -8.61
N ILE A 349 -0.16 -7.04 -9.52
CA ILE A 349 0.18 -7.66 -10.80
C ILE A 349 0.91 -9.00 -10.59
N ALA A 350 1.92 -9.02 -9.71
CA ALA A 350 2.63 -10.25 -9.37
C ALA A 350 1.72 -11.28 -8.70
N ALA A 351 0.83 -10.84 -7.81
CA ALA A 351 -0.15 -11.67 -7.12
C ALA A 351 -1.17 -12.29 -8.10
N GLY A 352 -1.67 -11.53 -9.07
CA GLY A 352 -2.59 -12.04 -10.08
C GLY A 352 -2.00 -13.16 -10.92
N ILE A 353 -0.74 -13.00 -11.35
CA ILE A 353 -0.03 -14.05 -12.11
C ILE A 353 0.25 -15.29 -11.24
N ALA A 354 0.58 -15.05 -9.97
CA ALA A 354 0.77 -16.12 -8.98
C ALA A 354 -0.53 -16.88 -8.68
N ASN A 355 -1.68 -16.22 -8.80
CA ASN A 355 -3.00 -16.75 -8.51
C ASN A 355 -3.77 -17.08 -9.81
N ASP A 356 -3.08 -17.71 -10.76
CA ASP A 356 -3.64 -18.23 -12.01
C ASP A 356 -4.44 -17.24 -12.87
N GLY A 357 -4.13 -15.94 -12.75
CA GLY A 357 -4.76 -14.85 -13.48
C GLY A 357 -5.74 -14.03 -12.66
N THR A 358 -6.21 -14.54 -11.53
CA THR A 358 -7.20 -13.86 -10.68
C THR A 358 -6.52 -12.89 -9.71
N VAL A 359 -6.90 -11.60 -9.77
CA VAL A 359 -6.35 -10.57 -8.88
C VAL A 359 -7.27 -10.37 -7.68
N MET A 360 -6.76 -10.63 -6.47
CA MET A 360 -7.49 -10.37 -5.23
C MET A 360 -7.50 -8.88 -4.87
N LYS A 361 -8.59 -8.43 -4.22
CA LYS A 361 -8.64 -7.12 -3.57
C LYS A 361 -7.72 -7.14 -2.35
N PRO A 362 -6.72 -6.25 -2.26
CA PRO A 362 -5.83 -6.24 -1.13
C PRO A 362 -6.56 -5.76 0.13
N TYR A 363 -6.21 -6.32 1.29
CA TYR A 363 -6.77 -5.91 2.58
C TYR A 363 -5.75 -5.99 3.73
N LEU A 364 -5.89 -5.08 4.69
CA LEU A 364 -4.96 -4.94 5.82
C LEU A 364 -5.59 -5.33 7.16
N VAL A 365 -6.88 -5.07 7.37
CA VAL A 365 -7.62 -5.46 8.58
C VAL A 365 -8.10 -6.90 8.41
N ASN A 366 -7.62 -7.79 9.27
CA ASN A 366 -8.00 -9.21 9.27
C ASN A 366 -9.27 -9.43 10.09
N LYS A 367 -9.33 -8.84 11.29
CA LYS A 367 -10.42 -9.07 12.22
C LYS A 367 -10.54 -7.92 13.21
N ILE A 368 -11.76 -7.58 13.58
CA ILE A 368 -12.07 -6.61 14.62
C ILE A 368 -12.84 -7.32 15.73
N THR A 369 -12.39 -7.13 16.96
CA THR A 369 -12.97 -7.75 18.16
C THR A 369 -13.26 -6.70 19.21
N ASP A 370 -14.28 -6.94 20.03
CA ASP A 370 -14.58 -6.04 21.14
C ASP A 370 -13.63 -6.25 22.35
N ALA A 371 -13.92 -5.56 23.45
CA ALA A 371 -13.18 -5.68 24.70
C ALA A 371 -13.21 -7.09 25.32
N LYS A 372 -14.20 -7.93 24.96
CA LYS A 372 -14.39 -9.31 25.42
C LYS A 372 -13.82 -10.35 24.44
N ASN A 373 -13.21 -9.89 23.34
CA ASN A 373 -12.71 -10.67 22.21
C ASN A 373 -13.81 -11.32 21.34
N ASP A 374 -15.06 -10.84 21.43
CA ASP A 374 -16.11 -11.25 20.50
C ASP A 374 -15.88 -10.59 19.14
N THR A 375 -15.97 -11.36 18.05
CA THR A 375 -15.86 -10.84 16.68
C THR A 375 -16.95 -9.81 16.38
N ILE A 376 -16.54 -8.65 15.87
CA ILE A 376 -17.43 -7.63 15.29
C ILE A 376 -17.42 -7.75 13.77
N GLU A 377 -16.21 -7.83 13.20
CA GLU A 377 -15.96 -7.92 11.77
C GLU A 377 -14.79 -8.89 11.54
N GLU A 378 -14.85 -9.65 10.45
CA GLU A 378 -13.79 -10.52 10.00
C GLU A 378 -13.68 -10.41 8.48
N ALA A 379 -12.45 -10.34 7.98
CA ALA A 379 -12.22 -10.11 6.57
C ALA A 379 -12.68 -11.30 5.72
N GLU A 380 -13.42 -11.00 4.66
CA GLU A 380 -13.79 -11.96 3.63
C GLU A 380 -12.98 -11.62 2.36
N PRO A 381 -11.99 -12.46 1.97
CA PRO A 381 -11.23 -12.25 0.74
C PRO A 381 -12.17 -12.15 -0.47
N ASP A 382 -11.91 -11.15 -1.33
CA ASP A 382 -12.74 -10.85 -2.49
C ASP A 382 -11.86 -10.58 -3.71
N GLU A 383 -12.39 -10.89 -4.89
CA GLU A 383 -11.68 -10.80 -6.16
C GLU A 383 -11.96 -9.45 -6.85
N LEU A 384 -11.04 -9.00 -7.69
CA LEU A 384 -11.41 -8.04 -8.73
C LEU A 384 -12.36 -8.73 -9.71
N LYS A 385 -13.34 -7.99 -10.22
CA LYS A 385 -14.48 -8.56 -10.98
C LYS A 385 -14.12 -9.33 -12.25
N THR A 386 -12.88 -9.21 -12.73
CA THR A 386 -12.41 -9.80 -13.97
C THR A 386 -11.03 -10.38 -13.75
N ASP A 387 -10.80 -11.58 -14.28
CA ASP A 387 -9.46 -12.15 -14.37
C ASP A 387 -8.55 -11.23 -15.19
N ALA A 388 -7.32 -11.10 -14.73
CA ALA A 388 -6.30 -10.32 -15.42
C ALA A 388 -5.87 -11.01 -16.72
N VAL A 389 -5.67 -12.32 -16.66
CA VAL A 389 -5.27 -13.18 -17.78
C VAL A 389 -5.90 -14.55 -17.60
N SER A 390 -5.92 -15.37 -18.64
CA SER A 390 -6.24 -16.79 -18.50
C SER A 390 -5.21 -17.53 -17.63
N SER A 391 -5.64 -18.62 -16.99
CA SER A 391 -4.74 -19.52 -16.23
C SER A 391 -3.60 -20.08 -17.10
N GLU A 392 -3.87 -20.35 -18.39
CA GLU A 392 -2.84 -20.77 -19.34
C GLU A 392 -1.77 -19.68 -19.52
N THR A 393 -2.18 -18.42 -19.75
CA THR A 393 -1.24 -17.29 -19.84
C THR A 393 -0.51 -17.06 -18.53
N ALA A 394 -1.16 -17.18 -17.37
CA ALA A 394 -0.52 -17.09 -16.07
C ALA A 394 0.57 -18.15 -15.89
N GLY A 395 0.31 -19.40 -16.34
CA GLY A 395 1.29 -20.48 -16.36
C GLY A 395 2.50 -20.19 -17.27
N LYS A 396 2.25 -19.69 -18.49
CA LYS A 396 3.32 -19.27 -19.42
C LYS A 396 4.17 -18.13 -18.84
N LEU A 397 3.53 -17.12 -18.23
CA LEU A 397 4.22 -16.01 -17.55
C LEU A 397 5.05 -16.49 -16.37
N ARG A 398 4.52 -17.39 -15.55
CA ARG A 398 5.22 -18.00 -14.42
C ARG A 398 6.49 -18.71 -14.86
N GLU A 399 6.44 -19.56 -15.90
CA GLU A 399 7.62 -20.23 -16.46
C GLU A 399 8.69 -19.20 -16.86
N MET A 400 8.30 -18.17 -17.60
CA MET A 400 9.24 -17.14 -18.05
C MET A 400 9.82 -16.32 -16.89
N MET A 401 9.00 -15.98 -15.89
CA MET A 401 9.44 -15.25 -14.68
C MET A 401 10.34 -16.10 -13.78
N VAL A 402 10.17 -17.43 -13.76
CA VAL A 402 11.14 -18.34 -13.13
C VAL A 402 12.47 -18.29 -13.88
N SER A 403 12.47 -18.31 -15.22
CA SER A 403 13.72 -18.20 -16.01
C SER A 403 14.49 -16.90 -15.75
N VAL A 404 13.79 -15.78 -15.54
CA VAL A 404 14.41 -14.50 -15.17
C VAL A 404 15.24 -14.63 -13.89
N VAL A 405 14.79 -15.42 -12.93
CA VAL A 405 15.49 -15.63 -11.64
C VAL A 405 16.55 -16.74 -11.75
N SER A 406 16.28 -17.83 -12.45
CA SER A 406 17.25 -18.93 -12.55
C SER A 406 18.41 -18.62 -13.49
N ASN A 407 18.13 -17.95 -14.62
CA ASN A 407 19.06 -17.80 -15.74
C ASN A 407 19.32 -16.32 -16.13
N GLY A 408 18.49 -15.40 -15.64
CA GLY A 408 18.45 -14.02 -16.10
C GLY A 408 18.96 -12.98 -15.12
N THR A 409 18.37 -11.79 -15.22
CA THR A 409 18.79 -10.59 -14.49
C THR A 409 18.48 -10.59 -12.99
N ALA A 410 17.78 -11.61 -12.48
CA ALA A 410 17.29 -11.66 -11.09
C ALA A 410 17.90 -12.79 -10.25
N ASN A 411 19.07 -13.31 -10.62
CA ASN A 411 19.73 -14.42 -9.92
C ASN A 411 19.92 -14.22 -8.41
N LEU A 412 20.10 -12.99 -7.94
CA LEU A 412 20.23 -12.68 -6.51
C LEU A 412 18.91 -12.83 -5.72
N ALA A 413 17.78 -13.03 -6.38
CA ALA A 413 16.50 -13.36 -5.74
C ALA A 413 16.33 -14.85 -5.40
N GLN A 414 17.25 -15.72 -5.83
CA GLN A 414 17.13 -17.16 -5.62
C GLN A 414 17.11 -17.53 -4.13
N VAL A 415 16.12 -18.36 -3.75
CA VAL A 415 15.98 -18.95 -2.42
C VAL A 415 16.30 -20.45 -2.51
N PRO A 416 17.23 -20.99 -1.71
CA PRO A 416 17.58 -22.41 -1.75
C PRO A 416 16.37 -23.34 -1.58
N GLY A 417 16.20 -24.27 -2.53
CA GLY A 417 15.10 -25.25 -2.50
C GLY A 417 13.71 -24.68 -2.78
N VAL A 418 13.61 -23.45 -3.30
CA VAL A 418 12.35 -22.81 -3.68
C VAL A 418 12.48 -22.24 -5.09
N GLN A 419 11.55 -22.57 -5.98
CA GLN A 419 11.44 -21.88 -7.26
C GLN A 419 10.84 -20.49 -7.04
N VAL A 420 11.59 -19.46 -7.41
CA VAL A 420 11.18 -18.06 -7.30
C VAL A 420 10.89 -17.53 -8.70
N ALA A 421 9.71 -16.95 -8.89
CA ALA A 421 9.38 -16.21 -10.09
C ALA A 421 9.58 -14.71 -9.83
N GLY A 422 10.14 -13.97 -10.79
CA GLY A 422 10.26 -12.53 -10.61
C GLY A 422 10.69 -11.76 -11.85
N LYS A 423 10.65 -10.43 -11.74
CA LYS A 423 11.12 -9.52 -12.77
C LYS A 423 11.77 -8.30 -12.15
N THR A 424 12.97 -7.97 -12.62
CA THR A 424 13.65 -6.71 -12.29
C THR A 424 13.14 -5.57 -13.17
N GLY A 425 13.13 -4.37 -12.61
CA GLY A 425 12.94 -3.12 -13.32
C GLY A 425 14.05 -2.14 -12.99
N THR A 426 14.46 -1.39 -14.00
CA THR A 426 15.26 -0.18 -13.84
C THR A 426 14.49 0.89 -14.61
N ALA A 427 14.00 1.90 -13.90
CA ALA A 427 13.25 3.00 -14.51
C ALA A 427 14.10 4.26 -14.50
N GLU A 428 14.35 4.82 -15.68
CA GLU A 428 15.09 6.06 -15.83
C GLU A 428 14.30 7.21 -15.21
N THR A 429 15.02 8.17 -14.61
CA THR A 429 14.40 9.33 -13.99
C THR A 429 14.73 10.58 -14.80
N ALA A 430 15.44 11.57 -14.23
CA ALA A 430 15.96 12.70 -14.99
C ALA A 430 17.33 12.35 -15.59
N ASP A 431 17.72 13.03 -16.68
CA ASP A 431 19.04 12.86 -17.29
C ASP A 431 20.16 13.07 -16.24
N GLY A 432 21.03 12.06 -16.10
CA GLY A 432 22.13 12.06 -15.14
C GLY A 432 21.76 11.72 -13.70
N ALA A 433 20.47 11.51 -13.38
CA ALA A 433 20.05 11.01 -12.09
C ALA A 433 20.07 9.47 -12.06
N PRO A 434 20.38 8.83 -10.90
CA PRO A 434 20.26 7.39 -10.77
C PRO A 434 18.85 6.91 -11.13
N PRO A 435 18.69 5.68 -11.63
CA PRO A 435 17.36 5.13 -11.90
C PRO A 435 16.67 4.67 -10.60
N HIS A 436 15.37 4.45 -10.68
CA HIS A 436 14.64 3.66 -9.69
C HIS A 436 14.89 2.17 -9.92
N ALA A 437 15.16 1.42 -8.86
CA ALA A 437 15.36 -0.02 -8.90
C ALA A 437 14.10 -0.73 -8.40
N TRP A 438 13.51 -1.53 -9.27
CA TRP A 438 12.30 -2.30 -9.02
C TRP A 438 12.57 -3.80 -9.01
N PHE A 439 11.80 -4.52 -8.21
CA PHE A 439 11.65 -5.96 -8.36
C PHE A 439 10.24 -6.39 -7.96
N ILE A 440 9.59 -7.19 -8.80
CA ILE A 440 8.36 -7.89 -8.46
C ILE A 440 8.63 -9.38 -8.44
N SER A 441 7.98 -10.11 -7.54
CA SER A 441 8.24 -11.54 -7.38
C SER A 441 7.10 -12.24 -6.67
N PHE A 442 7.03 -13.56 -6.88
CA PHE A 442 6.23 -14.45 -6.06
C PHE A 442 6.93 -15.79 -5.87
N ALA A 443 6.64 -16.45 -4.74
CA ALA A 443 7.20 -17.77 -4.43
C ALA A 443 6.35 -18.56 -3.42
N PRO A 444 6.52 -19.90 -3.38
CA PRO A 444 7.09 -20.74 -4.45
C PRO A 444 6.31 -20.57 -5.75
N ALA A 445 6.95 -20.72 -6.91
CA ALA A 445 6.27 -20.47 -8.19
C ALA A 445 5.04 -21.37 -8.41
N GLU A 446 5.13 -22.65 -8.03
CA GLU A 446 4.06 -23.65 -8.27
C GLU A 446 2.87 -23.53 -7.29
N ASP A 447 3.13 -23.21 -6.02
CA ASP A 447 2.08 -22.97 -5.00
C ASP A 447 2.38 -21.68 -4.22
N PRO A 448 2.14 -20.50 -4.82
CA PRO A 448 2.57 -19.22 -4.26
C PRO A 448 1.94 -18.93 -2.90
N LYS A 449 2.78 -18.53 -1.95
CA LYS A 449 2.40 -18.10 -0.59
C LYS A 449 2.61 -16.60 -0.37
N VAL A 450 3.44 -15.99 -1.21
CA VAL A 450 3.73 -14.56 -1.16
C VAL A 450 3.99 -14.05 -2.57
N ALA A 451 3.39 -12.90 -2.89
CA ALA A 451 3.79 -12.04 -3.99
C ALA A 451 4.19 -10.68 -3.42
N LEU A 452 5.16 -10.00 -4.02
CA LEU A 452 5.67 -8.74 -3.49
C LEU A 452 6.15 -7.80 -4.59
N ALA A 453 6.27 -6.53 -4.22
CA ALA A 453 7.00 -5.52 -4.96
C ALA A 453 7.97 -4.77 -4.04
N VAL A 454 9.18 -4.53 -4.56
CA VAL A 454 10.21 -3.69 -3.96
C VAL A 454 10.52 -2.55 -4.90
N ILE A 455 10.51 -1.33 -4.37
CA ILE A 455 11.05 -0.14 -5.03
C ILE A 455 12.17 0.43 -4.17
N VAL A 456 13.28 0.75 -4.82
CA VAL A 456 14.36 1.55 -4.24
C VAL A 456 14.49 2.82 -5.07
N GLU A 457 14.24 3.95 -4.42
CA GLU A 457 14.24 5.25 -5.07
C GLU A 457 15.65 5.69 -5.51
N SER A 458 15.68 6.50 -6.55
CA SER A 458 16.90 7.06 -7.11
C SER A 458 17.55 8.02 -6.11
N GLY A 459 18.88 8.13 -6.19
CA GLY A 459 19.64 9.11 -5.40
C GLY A 459 19.63 8.89 -3.89
N ALA A 460 19.19 7.71 -3.41
CA ALA A 460 19.44 7.34 -2.02
C ALA A 460 20.95 7.34 -1.75
N ALA A 461 21.39 7.84 -0.59
CA ALA A 461 22.81 8.03 -0.30
C ALA A 461 23.64 6.75 -0.60
N ASN A 462 24.82 6.93 -1.19
CA ASN A 462 25.79 5.86 -1.53
C ASN A 462 25.36 4.88 -2.64
N VAL A 463 24.52 5.27 -3.61
CA VAL A 463 24.39 4.47 -4.84
C VAL A 463 25.28 5.09 -5.91
N GLY A 464 26.29 4.36 -6.40
CA GLY A 464 26.94 4.70 -7.65
C GLY A 464 25.97 4.58 -8.84
N ALA A 465 26.42 4.82 -10.06
CA ALA A 465 25.61 4.69 -11.28
C ALA A 465 25.10 3.24 -11.57
N GLU A 466 25.32 2.28 -10.68
CA GLU A 466 25.06 0.84 -10.85
C GLU A 466 23.77 0.33 -10.17
N ALA A 467 22.85 1.19 -9.73
CA ALA A 467 21.55 0.74 -9.21
C ALA A 467 20.71 0.05 -10.28
N THR A 468 20.75 -1.28 -10.31
CA THR A 468 19.82 -2.10 -11.06
C THR A 468 18.85 -2.79 -10.10
N GLY A 469 17.63 -3.08 -10.58
CA GLY A 469 16.65 -3.87 -9.82
C GLY A 469 17.22 -5.20 -9.31
N GLY A 470 18.09 -5.86 -10.11
CA GLY A 470 18.70 -7.15 -9.77
C GLY A 470 19.71 -7.11 -8.63
N HIS A 471 20.51 -6.04 -8.51
CA HIS A 471 21.52 -5.93 -7.46
C HIS A 471 20.99 -5.28 -6.18
N THR A 472 19.94 -4.48 -6.29
CA THR A 472 19.44 -3.67 -5.16
C THR A 472 18.12 -4.19 -4.61
N ALA A 473 17.11 -4.37 -5.48
CA ALA A 473 15.75 -4.70 -5.04
C ALA A 473 15.53 -6.21 -4.86
N ALA A 474 16.15 -7.05 -5.70
CA ALA A 474 16.02 -8.51 -5.62
C ALA A 474 16.54 -9.13 -4.30
N PRO A 475 17.70 -8.72 -3.73
CA PRO A 475 18.12 -9.22 -2.41
C PRO A 475 17.17 -8.84 -1.27
N ILE A 476 16.54 -7.65 -1.35
CA ILE A 476 15.54 -7.21 -0.37
C ILE A 476 14.30 -8.10 -0.45
N ALA A 477 13.84 -8.39 -1.67
CA ALA A 477 12.73 -9.32 -1.88
C ALA A 477 13.06 -10.72 -1.37
N LYS A 478 14.25 -11.24 -1.66
CA LYS A 478 14.71 -12.55 -1.17
C LYS A 478 14.54 -12.69 0.35
N ALA A 479 14.95 -11.68 1.12
CA ALA A 479 14.81 -11.70 2.58
C ALA A 479 13.34 -11.84 3.03
N VAL A 480 12.40 -11.21 2.32
CA VAL A 480 10.97 -11.34 2.59
C VAL A 480 10.44 -12.73 2.21
N LEU A 481 10.86 -13.25 1.05
CA LEU A 481 10.50 -14.60 0.62
C LEU A 481 10.97 -15.65 1.63
N GLU A 482 12.23 -15.58 2.07
CA GLU A 482 12.79 -16.48 3.10
C GLU A 482 12.01 -16.41 4.42
N ALA A 483 11.64 -15.20 4.85
CA ALA A 483 10.89 -14.98 6.08
C ALA A 483 9.46 -15.55 6.04
N VAL A 484 8.74 -15.40 4.92
CA VAL A 484 7.39 -15.97 4.76
C VAL A 484 7.44 -17.49 4.63
N LEU A 485 8.40 -18.00 3.87
CA LEU A 485 8.54 -19.43 3.58
C LEU A 485 9.26 -20.22 4.68
N ASN A 486 9.74 -19.55 5.72
CA ASN A 486 10.56 -20.11 6.81
C ASN A 486 11.77 -20.91 6.27
N LYS A 487 12.57 -20.27 5.41
CA LYS A 487 13.77 -20.84 4.79
C LYS A 487 15.06 -20.29 5.37
#